data_AF-A0A2P4YUB4-F1
#
_entry.id   AF-A0A2P4YUB4-F1
#
_cell.length_a   1.000
_cell.length_b   1.000
_cell.length_c   1.000
_cell.angle_alpha   90.00
_cell.angle_beta   90.00
_cell.angle_gamma   90.00
#
_symmetry.space_group_name_H-M   'P 1'
#
loop_
_entity.id
_entity.type
_entity.pdbx_description
1 polymer ?
#
loop_
_entity_poly.entity_id
_entity_poly.type
_entity_poly.pdbx_seq_one_letter_code
_entity_poly.pdbx_strand_id
1 'polypeptide(L)'
;MASPSSDVRSDVWTPEIPVIIAANRLPVRLFKSQESKWQVEWAGDRMIESQNTLSHYEISERATIKFVGRVADTDVPLDERHEVELLLRDLNCYPVFLEAEEAKLYYEDYCKQTLWPTFHNVVDVYSPVDVVLDVDAQEK
;
A
#
# COMPACT_ATOMS: atom_id res chain seq x y z
N MET A 1 -5.42 -33.60 36.80
CA MET A 1 -4.76 -33.94 35.52
C MET A 1 -4.82 -32.69 34.67
N ALA A 2 -3.71 -31.97 34.57
CA ALA A 2 -3.64 -30.73 33.79
C ALA A 2 -3.45 -31.09 32.31
N SER A 3 -4.31 -30.56 31.45
CA SER A 3 -4.18 -30.65 30.00
C SER A 3 -2.89 -29.96 29.55
N PRO A 4 -2.13 -30.49 28.58
CA PRO A 4 -0.98 -29.79 28.06
C PRO A 4 -1.48 -28.59 27.24
N SER A 5 -1.10 -27.39 27.67
CA SER A 5 -1.20 -26.18 26.86
C SER A 5 -0.44 -26.44 25.57
N SER A 6 -1.16 -26.56 24.46
CA SER A 6 -0.57 -26.65 23.12
C SER A 6 0.14 -25.33 22.84
N ASP A 7 1.44 -25.33 23.06
CA ASP A 7 2.36 -24.27 22.65
C ASP A 7 2.32 -24.20 21.12
N VAL A 8 1.43 -23.35 20.58
CA VAL A 8 1.37 -23.10 19.15
C VAL A 8 2.67 -22.39 18.81
N ARG A 9 3.57 -23.11 18.16
CA ARG A 9 4.81 -22.59 17.60
C ARG A 9 4.52 -21.31 16.83
N SER A 10 5.07 -20.18 17.29
CA SER A 10 4.85 -18.84 16.72
C SER A 10 5.37 -18.69 15.29
N ASP A 11 6.15 -19.67 14.81
CA ASP A 11 6.70 -19.78 13.46
C ASP A 11 5.77 -20.51 12.46
N VAL A 12 4.63 -21.04 12.91
CA VAL A 12 3.68 -21.75 12.03
C VAL A 12 2.54 -20.82 11.60
N TRP A 13 2.48 -20.58 10.30
CA TRP A 13 1.40 -19.83 9.65
C TRP A 13 0.19 -20.76 9.57
N THR A 14 -0.90 -20.41 10.25
CA THR A 14 -2.13 -21.19 10.27
C THR A 14 -3.29 -20.38 9.66
N PRO A 15 -4.29 -21.03 9.04
CA PRO A 15 -5.47 -20.34 8.53
C PRO A 15 -6.27 -19.60 9.61
N GLU A 16 -6.11 -20.00 10.87
CA GLU A 16 -6.81 -19.44 12.04
C GLU A 16 -6.31 -18.04 12.43
N ILE A 17 -5.05 -17.72 12.13
CA ILE A 17 -4.44 -16.41 12.41
C ILE A 17 -4.25 -15.66 11.09
N PRO A 18 -4.98 -14.57 10.85
CA PRO A 18 -4.85 -13.83 9.61
C PRO A 18 -3.50 -13.09 9.56
N VAL A 19 -2.91 -13.06 8.38
CA VAL A 19 -1.71 -12.29 8.05
C VAL A 19 -2.15 -10.95 7.49
N ILE A 20 -1.59 -9.87 7.99
CA ILE A 20 -1.82 -8.53 7.45
C ILE A 20 -0.57 -8.09 6.69
N ILE A 21 -0.72 -7.81 5.40
CA ILE A 21 0.31 -7.22 4.56
C ILE A 21 -0.03 -5.74 4.38
N ALA A 22 0.76 -4.87 5.00
CA ALA A 22 0.65 -3.43 4.82
C ALA A 22 1.66 -2.97 3.76
N ALA A 23 1.17 -2.40 2.66
CA ALA A 23 1.99 -1.88 1.58
C ALA A 23 1.46 -0.52 1.11
N ASN A 24 2.33 0.29 0.47
CA ASN A 24 1.91 1.61 0.00
C ASN A 24 0.74 1.53 -1.00
N ARG A 25 0.72 0.50 -1.86
CA ARG A 25 -0.34 0.28 -2.87
C ARG A 25 -0.96 -1.09 -2.68
N LEU A 26 -2.28 -1.17 -2.82
CA LEU A 26 -3.00 -2.45 -2.87
C LEU A 26 -2.70 -3.20 -4.17
N PRO A 27 -2.71 -4.55 -4.17
CA PRO A 27 -2.45 -5.41 -5.33
C PRO A 27 -3.62 -5.47 -6.32
N VAL A 28 -4.29 -4.35 -6.55
CA VAL A 28 -5.53 -4.27 -7.33
C VAL A 28 -5.53 -3.02 -8.19
N ARG A 29 -6.26 -3.09 -9.30
CA ARG A 29 -6.59 -1.95 -10.13
C ARG A 29 -8.05 -1.60 -9.92
N LEU A 30 -8.30 -0.40 -9.42
CA LEU A 30 -9.64 0.18 -9.35
C LEU A 30 -9.87 1.02 -10.60
N PHE A 31 -11.04 0.90 -11.21
CA PHE A 31 -11.44 1.74 -12.35
C PHE A 31 -12.96 1.89 -12.40
N LYS A 32 -13.42 2.96 -13.07
CA LYS A 32 -14.84 3.20 -13.30
C LYS A 32 -15.20 2.70 -14.70
N SER A 33 -16.22 1.85 -14.78
CA SER A 33 -16.72 1.29 -16.06
C SER A 33 -17.44 2.36 -16.89
N GLN A 34 -17.74 2.04 -18.16
CA GLN A 34 -18.53 2.89 -19.06
C GLN A 34 -19.92 3.23 -18.48
N GLU A 35 -20.46 2.35 -17.62
CA GLU A 35 -21.73 2.57 -16.91
C GLU A 35 -21.60 3.41 -15.62
N SER A 36 -20.45 4.03 -15.37
CA SER A 36 -20.17 4.79 -14.12
C SER A 36 -20.18 3.96 -12.83
N LYS A 37 -19.99 2.63 -12.93
CA LYS A 37 -19.87 1.72 -11.77
C LYS A 37 -18.41 1.42 -11.46
N TRP A 38 -18.08 1.29 -10.18
CA TRP A 38 -16.75 0.86 -9.75
C TRP A 38 -16.52 -0.62 -10.09
N GLN A 39 -15.34 -0.90 -10.62
CA GLN A 39 -14.87 -2.26 -10.89
C GLN A 39 -13.44 -2.41 -10.37
N VAL A 40 -13.15 -3.61 -9.88
CA VAL A 40 -11.84 -3.97 -9.35
C VAL A 40 -11.30 -5.19 -10.08
N GLU A 41 -10.04 -5.13 -10.43
CA GLU A 41 -9.29 -6.23 -11.03
C GLU A 41 -8.07 -6.54 -10.17
N TRP A 42 -7.78 -7.82 -9.94
CA TRP A 42 -6.54 -8.22 -9.29
C TRP A 42 -5.36 -7.92 -10.21
N ALA A 43 -4.40 -7.14 -9.73
CA ALA A 43 -3.18 -6.76 -10.45
C ALA A 43 -1.91 -7.32 -9.77
N GLY A 44 -2.10 -8.15 -8.75
CA GLY A 44 -1.10 -8.48 -7.73
C GLY A 44 0.08 -9.31 -8.20
N ASP A 45 -0.02 -10.06 -9.29
CA ASP A 45 1.03 -11.02 -9.64
C ASP A 45 2.36 -10.32 -9.92
N ARG A 46 2.38 -9.22 -10.67
CA ARG A 46 3.63 -8.48 -10.93
C ARG A 46 4.15 -7.69 -9.72
N MET A 47 3.27 -7.23 -8.84
CA MET A 47 3.65 -6.42 -7.67
C MET A 47 4.15 -7.29 -6.52
N ILE A 48 3.56 -8.48 -6.34
CA ILE A 48 3.93 -9.46 -5.31
C ILE A 48 5.16 -10.28 -5.77
N GLU A 49 5.24 -10.67 -7.05
CA GLU A 49 6.40 -11.38 -7.61
C GLU A 49 7.67 -10.49 -7.60
N SER A 50 7.54 -9.18 -7.88
CA SER A 50 8.69 -8.26 -7.84
C SER A 50 9.28 -8.06 -6.44
N GLN A 51 8.55 -8.47 -5.39
CA GLN A 51 8.98 -8.40 -4.00
C GLN A 51 9.57 -9.72 -3.47
N ASN A 52 9.88 -10.71 -4.33
CA ASN A 52 10.50 -12.00 -3.96
C ASN A 52 9.79 -12.72 -2.80
N THR A 53 8.50 -12.47 -2.62
CA THR A 53 7.68 -13.12 -1.60
C THR A 53 6.84 -14.18 -2.30
N LEU A 54 6.65 -15.32 -1.63
CA LEU A 54 5.86 -16.48 -2.08
C LEU A 54 4.62 -16.04 -2.87
N SER A 55 4.23 -16.79 -3.90
CA SER A 55 3.05 -16.46 -4.71
C SER A 55 1.84 -16.28 -3.80
N HIS A 56 0.99 -15.27 -4.08
CA HIS A 56 -0.24 -15.02 -3.33
C HIS A 56 -1.06 -16.31 -3.13
N TYR A 57 -1.09 -17.17 -4.15
CA TYR A 57 -1.74 -18.46 -4.11
C TYR A 57 -1.14 -19.38 -3.04
N GLU A 58 0.18 -19.51 -2.98
CA GLU A 58 0.90 -20.38 -2.02
C GLU A 58 0.76 -19.93 -0.57
N ILE A 59 0.70 -18.62 -0.33
CA ILE A 59 0.47 -18.07 1.00
C ILE A 59 -1.00 -18.21 1.39
N SER A 60 -1.93 -18.00 0.44
CA SER A 60 -3.38 -18.10 0.68
C SER A 60 -3.84 -19.51 1.04
N GLU A 61 -3.14 -20.56 0.59
CA GLU A 61 -3.39 -21.94 1.00
C GLU A 61 -2.99 -22.21 2.47
N ARG A 62 -2.09 -21.39 3.03
CA ARG A 62 -1.51 -21.59 4.37
C ARG A 62 -2.06 -20.63 5.41
N ALA A 63 -2.47 -19.43 5.00
CA ALA A 63 -2.95 -18.38 5.88
C ALA A 63 -3.96 -17.47 5.18
N THR A 64 -4.90 -16.93 5.95
CA THR A 64 -5.79 -15.88 5.46
C THR A 64 -5.02 -14.57 5.35
N ILE A 65 -4.78 -14.06 4.14
CA ILE A 65 -4.04 -12.81 3.91
C ILE A 65 -5.02 -11.65 3.77
N LYS A 66 -4.70 -10.52 4.41
CA LYS A 66 -5.40 -9.25 4.27
C LYS A 66 -4.41 -8.18 3.82
N PHE A 67 -4.74 -7.48 2.75
CA PHE A 67 -3.91 -6.39 2.23
C PHE A 67 -4.43 -5.06 2.71
N VAL A 68 -3.55 -4.21 3.23
CA VAL A 68 -3.86 -2.84 3.64
C VAL A 68 -2.95 -1.90 2.86
N GLY A 69 -3.53 -0.89 2.22
CA GLY A 69 -2.76 0.04 1.41
C GLY A 69 -3.65 1.02 0.66
N ARG A 70 -3.03 1.92 -0.11
CA ARG A 70 -3.79 2.89 -0.91
C ARG A 70 -4.24 2.28 -2.23
N VAL A 71 -5.37 2.78 -2.73
CA VAL A 71 -5.74 2.57 -4.13
C VAL A 71 -4.86 3.47 -4.99
N ALA A 72 -4.20 2.88 -5.99
CA ALA A 72 -3.33 3.63 -6.88
C ALA A 72 -4.13 4.31 -8.00
N ASP A 73 -3.63 5.45 -8.47
CA ASP A 73 -3.97 6.04 -9.76
C ASP A 73 -5.46 6.43 -9.96
N THR A 74 -6.25 6.49 -8.88
CA THR A 74 -7.66 6.92 -8.91
C THR A 74 -8.03 7.58 -7.60
N ASP A 75 -8.63 8.77 -7.71
CA ASP A 75 -9.23 9.45 -6.57
C ASP A 75 -10.68 8.99 -6.39
N VAL A 76 -11.04 8.64 -5.16
CA VAL A 76 -12.35 8.09 -4.82
C VAL A 76 -13.11 9.12 -3.99
N PRO A 77 -14.22 9.68 -4.54
CA PRO A 77 -15.06 10.64 -3.82
C PRO A 77 -15.54 10.07 -2.48
N LEU A 78 -15.63 10.92 -1.46
CA LEU A 78 -16.00 10.53 -0.09
C LEU A 78 -17.33 9.75 -0.02
N ASP A 79 -18.29 10.12 -0.86
CA ASP A 79 -19.61 9.48 -0.98
C ASP A 79 -19.57 8.10 -1.65
N GLU A 80 -18.55 7.84 -2.48
CA GLU A 80 -18.36 6.57 -3.18
C GLU A 80 -17.39 5.62 -2.45
N ARG A 81 -16.66 6.09 -1.43
CA ARG A 81 -15.66 5.28 -0.68
C ARG A 81 -16.25 3.99 -0.10
N HIS A 82 -17.47 4.03 0.40
CA HIS A 82 -18.12 2.85 0.97
C HIS A 82 -18.37 1.73 -0.06
N GLU A 83 -18.77 2.10 -1.29
CA GLU A 83 -18.95 1.13 -2.38
C GLU A 83 -17.62 0.47 -2.75
N VAL A 84 -16.57 1.28 -2.86
CA VAL A 84 -15.22 0.81 -3.17
C VAL A 84 -14.66 -0.10 -2.07
N GLU A 85 -14.89 0.22 -0.80
CA GLU A 85 -14.50 -0.62 0.33
C GLU A 85 -15.15 -2.01 0.27
N LEU A 86 -16.44 -2.09 -0.08
CA LEU A 86 -17.15 -3.36 -0.21
C LEU A 86 -16.57 -4.21 -1.35
N LEU A 87 -16.31 -3.60 -2.51
CA LEU A 87 -15.69 -4.28 -3.66
C LEU A 87 -14.29 -4.81 -3.34
N LEU A 88 -13.49 -4.03 -2.63
CA LEU A 88 -12.13 -4.42 -2.24
C LEU A 88 -12.12 -5.50 -1.16
N ARG A 89 -13.11 -5.49 -0.26
CA ARG A 89 -13.23 -6.46 0.82
C ARG A 89 -13.44 -7.88 0.29
N ASP A 90 -14.12 -8.05 -0.85
CA ASP A 90 -14.28 -9.35 -1.52
C ASP A 90 -12.93 -9.95 -1.97
N LEU A 91 -11.91 -9.11 -2.15
CA LEU A 91 -10.54 -9.49 -2.48
C LEU A 91 -9.60 -9.49 -1.26
N ASN A 92 -10.13 -9.38 -0.04
CA ASN A 92 -9.35 -9.16 1.20
C ASN A 92 -8.43 -7.92 1.15
N CYS A 93 -8.79 -6.92 0.36
CA CYS A 93 -8.10 -5.64 0.26
C CYS A 93 -8.84 -4.58 1.07
N TYR A 94 -8.09 -3.80 1.84
CA TYR A 94 -8.62 -2.78 2.74
C TYR A 94 -7.96 -1.44 2.36
N PRO A 95 -8.72 -0.52 1.74
CA PRO A 95 -8.16 0.74 1.25
C PRO A 95 -7.83 1.69 2.40
N VAL A 96 -6.73 2.41 2.23
CA VAL A 96 -6.39 3.61 3.00
C VAL A 96 -6.55 4.79 2.06
N PHE A 97 -7.56 5.61 2.30
CA PHE A 97 -7.78 6.83 1.51
C PHE A 97 -6.94 7.95 2.07
N LEU A 98 -6.04 8.49 1.25
CA LEU A 98 -5.26 9.69 1.55
C LEU A 98 -5.58 10.74 0.51
N GLU A 99 -5.60 12.00 0.93
CA GLU A 99 -5.70 13.13 0.02
C GLU A 99 -4.47 13.19 -0.88
N ALA A 100 -4.64 13.68 -2.12
CA ALA A 100 -3.60 13.65 -3.15
C ALA A 100 -2.29 14.37 -2.73
N GLU A 101 -2.41 15.45 -1.96
CA GLU A 101 -1.25 16.19 -1.44
C GLU A 101 -0.49 15.38 -0.39
N GLU A 102 -1.20 14.81 0.58
CA GLU A 102 -0.63 13.99 1.65
C GLU A 102 0.03 12.73 1.08
N ALA A 103 -0.65 12.11 0.12
CA ALA A 103 -0.18 10.99 -0.67
C ALA A 103 1.16 11.24 -1.37
N LYS A 104 1.33 12.43 -1.95
CA LYS A 104 2.54 12.85 -2.66
C LYS A 104 3.66 13.13 -1.66
N LEU A 105 3.35 13.89 -0.61
CA LEU A 105 4.30 14.29 0.44
C LEU A 105 4.97 13.05 1.05
N TYR A 106 4.20 12.04 1.44
CA TYR A 106 4.78 10.86 2.09
C TYR A 106 5.50 9.92 1.13
N TYR A 107 4.89 9.57 -0.01
CA TYR A 107 5.47 8.52 -0.85
C TYR A 107 6.47 9.06 -1.89
N GLU A 108 6.11 10.11 -2.61
CA GLU A 108 6.98 10.67 -3.64
C GLU A 108 8.09 11.51 -2.99
N ASP A 109 7.75 12.49 -2.15
CA ASP A 109 8.75 13.43 -1.64
C ASP A 109 9.59 12.83 -0.49
N TYR A 110 8.98 12.08 0.43
CA TYR A 110 9.74 11.47 1.53
C TYR A 110 10.29 10.08 1.19
N CYS A 111 9.45 9.09 0.87
CA CYS A 111 9.95 7.73 0.63
C CYS A 111 10.87 7.64 -0.59
N LYS A 112 10.51 8.24 -1.74
CA LYS A 112 11.30 8.13 -2.97
C LYS A 112 12.40 9.18 -3.14
N GLN A 113 12.19 10.43 -2.72
CA GLN A 113 13.26 11.45 -2.85
C GLN A 113 14.19 11.52 -1.63
N THR A 114 13.75 11.09 -0.43
CA THR A 114 14.59 11.14 0.77
C THR A 114 15.09 9.76 1.20
N LEU A 115 14.20 8.83 1.55
CA LEU A 115 14.59 7.52 2.10
C LEU A 115 15.29 6.65 1.06
N TRP A 116 14.76 6.60 -0.16
CA TRP A 116 15.32 5.76 -1.21
C TRP A 116 16.77 6.13 -1.54
N PRO A 117 17.15 7.39 -1.84
CA PRO A 117 18.54 7.74 -2.10
C PRO A 117 19.43 7.52 -0.87
N THR A 118 18.93 7.82 0.33
CA THR A 118 19.64 7.55 1.60
C THR A 118 20.00 6.07 1.75
N PHE A 119 19.05 5.16 1.55
CA PHE A 119 19.29 3.72 1.65
C PHE A 119 20.18 3.17 0.53
N HIS A 120 20.25 3.86 -0.61
CA HIS A 120 21.11 3.47 -1.73
C HIS A 120 22.45 4.19 -1.75
N ASN A 121 22.77 4.97 -0.70
CA ASN A 121 23.96 5.84 -0.64
C ASN A 121 24.09 6.77 -1.85
N VAL A 122 22.96 7.12 -2.48
CA VAL A 122 22.85 8.16 -3.51
C VAL A 122 22.59 9.47 -2.80
N VAL A 123 23.50 9.86 -1.92
CA VAL A 123 23.45 11.17 -1.27
C VAL A 123 24.33 12.07 -2.11
N ASP A 124 23.76 13.12 -2.69
CA ASP A 124 24.55 14.13 -3.39
C ASP A 124 25.32 14.95 -2.33
N VAL A 125 26.52 14.48 -1.98
CA VAL A 125 27.38 15.11 -0.97
C VAL A 125 27.99 16.42 -1.49
N TYR A 126 27.89 16.70 -2.80
CA TYR A 126 28.65 17.79 -3.44
C TYR A 126 27.81 18.82 -4.18
N SER A 127 26.50 18.67 -4.28
CA SER A 127 25.62 19.72 -4.79
C SER A 127 24.89 20.40 -3.63
N PRO A 128 25.28 21.61 -3.19
CA PRO A 128 24.42 22.40 -2.34
C PRO A 128 23.19 22.75 -3.19
N VAL A 129 22.07 22.09 -2.91
CA VAL A 129 20.77 22.56 -3.39
C VAL A 129 20.57 23.89 -2.69
N ASP A 130 20.84 24.98 -3.39
CA ASP A 130 20.47 26.32 -2.96
C ASP A 130 18.96 26.27 -2.70
N VAL A 131 18.61 26.20 -1.41
CA VAL A 131 17.25 26.44 -0.95
C VAL A 131 17.01 27.92 -1.19
N VAL A 132 16.64 28.27 -2.42
CA VAL A 132 16.00 29.55 -2.71
C VAL A 132 14.65 29.48 -2.01
N LEU A 133 14.65 29.85 -0.74
CA LEU A 133 13.47 30.34 -0.07
C LEU A 133 13.06 31.57 -0.88
N ASP A 134 12.06 31.40 -1.74
CA ASP A 134 11.41 32.50 -2.46
C ASP A 134 10.57 33.27 -1.42
N VAL A 135 11.27 33.99 -0.55
CA VAL A 135 10.74 35.01 0.33
C VAL A 135 11.09 36.31 -0.39
N ASP A 136 10.04 37.04 -0.78
CA ASP A 136 10.06 38.37 -1.40
C ASP A 136 9.94 38.40 -2.93
N ALA A 137 8.75 38.02 -3.42
CA ALA A 137 8.16 38.62 -4.61
C ALA A 137 6.71 39.05 -4.37
N GLN A 138 6.48 39.82 -3.31
CA GLN A 138 5.38 40.78 -3.23
C GLN A 138 5.93 42.12 -2.74
N GLU A 139 6.47 42.92 -3.66
CA GLU A 139 6.47 44.38 -3.56
C GLU A 139 6.87 45.02 -4.91
N LYS A 140 5.88 45.17 -5.80
CA LYS A 140 5.54 46.43 -6.49
C LYS A 140 4.39 46.26 -7.47
#